data_AF-A0A2P7NQU6-F1
#
_entry.id   AF-A0A2P7NQU6-F1
#
_cell.length_a   1.000
_cell.length_b   1.000
_cell.length_c   1.000
_cell.angle_alpha   90.00
_cell.angle_beta   90.00
_cell.angle_gamma   90.00
#
_symmetry.space_group_name_H-M   'P 1'
#
loop_
_entity.id
_entity.type
_entity.pdbx_description
1 polymer ?
#
loop_
_entity_poly.entity_id
_entity_poly.type
_entity_poly.pdbx_seq_one_letter_code
_entity_poly.pdbx_strand_id
1 'polypeptide(L)'
;MGILFDAAESCLAACEIKEKLRLTEQTAQAWREGLLSLESKNAPKSIDEPGYPARLVLMSPANVPKRRLSTPDGLVALIHALAHIEFNAINLAWDAVYRFRDLPQQFYSDWVQIAVEEAYHFQLLCQRLDELGHDYGDLPAHDGLWEMARRTAFDPLVRMALVPRVLEARGLDVTPSIIKRLQQAGDNRTVAVLEIILRDEVGHVAIGSHWFNFL
;
A
#
# COMPACT_ATOMS: atom_id res chain seq x y z
N MET A 1 3.61 14.46 24.24
CA MET A 1 3.93 14.02 22.88
C MET A 1 3.35 12.63 22.71
N GLY A 2 2.66 12.34 21.60
CA GLY A 2 2.33 10.96 21.26
C GLY A 2 3.57 10.22 20.77
N ILE A 3 3.49 8.90 20.57
CA ILE A 3 4.59 8.09 20.02
C ILE A 3 4.20 7.70 18.60
N LEU A 4 5.05 7.99 17.61
CA LEU A 4 4.76 7.67 16.20
C LEU A 4 4.49 6.17 16.01
N PHE A 5 5.21 5.35 16.75
CA PHE A 5 5.14 3.90 16.67
C PHE A 5 3.81 3.34 17.15
N ASP A 6 3.25 3.86 18.24
CA ASP A 6 1.94 3.45 18.73
C ASP A 6 0.82 3.87 17.75
N ALA A 7 0.99 5.03 17.11
CA ALA A 7 0.09 5.50 16.06
C ALA A 7 0.17 4.61 14.81
N ALA A 8 1.38 4.22 14.37
CA ALA A 8 1.58 3.29 13.27
C ALA A 8 0.98 1.90 13.55
N GLU A 9 1.12 1.38 14.78
CA GLU A 9 0.46 0.15 15.21
C GLU A 9 -1.07 0.24 15.09
N SER A 10 -1.63 1.40 15.47
CA SER A 10 -3.07 1.66 15.35
C SER A 10 -3.53 1.69 13.88
N CYS A 11 -2.76 2.32 12.99
CA CYS A 11 -3.03 2.31 11.54
C CYS A 11 -3.01 0.88 10.99
N LEU A 12 -2.04 0.06 11.40
CA LEU A 12 -1.92 -1.34 10.99
C LEU A 12 -3.11 -2.16 11.46
N ALA A 13 -3.50 -2.04 12.73
CA ALA A 13 -4.56 -2.83 13.34
C ALA A 13 -5.98 -2.48 12.83
N ALA A 14 -6.16 -1.32 12.20
CA ALA A 14 -7.46 -0.90 11.70
C ALA A 14 -7.99 -1.83 10.60
N CYS A 15 -9.10 -2.52 10.86
CA CYS A 15 -9.77 -3.39 9.89
C CYS A 15 -10.73 -2.62 8.97
N GLU A 16 -11.37 -1.57 9.49
CA GLU A 16 -12.32 -0.77 8.73
C GLU A 16 -11.59 0.19 7.79
N ILE A 17 -11.99 0.21 6.51
CA ILE A 17 -11.36 1.04 5.48
C ILE A 17 -11.35 2.52 5.89
N LYS A 18 -12.52 3.04 6.29
CA LYS A 18 -12.67 4.45 6.69
C LYS A 18 -11.78 4.79 7.88
N GLU A 19 -11.65 3.87 8.83
CA GLU A 19 -10.82 4.08 10.01
C GLU A 19 -9.34 4.05 9.66
N LYS A 20 -8.89 3.09 8.84
CA LYS A 20 -7.50 3.03 8.37
C LYS A 20 -7.10 4.32 7.65
N LEU A 21 -7.93 4.79 6.72
CA LEU A 21 -7.68 6.04 6.00
C LEU A 21 -7.66 7.26 6.95
N ARG A 22 -8.60 7.33 7.89
CA ARG A 22 -8.66 8.40 8.90
C ARG A 22 -7.42 8.41 9.79
N LEU A 23 -7.00 7.25 10.28
CA LEU A 23 -5.82 7.11 11.13
C LEU A 23 -4.54 7.42 10.36
N THR A 24 -4.44 7.01 9.09
CA THR A 24 -3.31 7.36 8.21
C THR A 24 -3.15 8.88 8.12
N GLU A 25 -4.21 9.60 7.75
CA GLU A 25 -4.15 11.07 7.61
C GLU A 25 -3.88 11.76 8.95
N GLN A 26 -4.58 11.35 10.02
CA GLN A 26 -4.41 11.93 11.35
C GLN A 26 -2.97 11.74 11.86
N THR A 27 -2.40 10.54 11.69
CA THR A 27 -1.05 10.23 12.13
C THR A 27 -0.01 11.01 11.32
N ALA A 28 -0.20 11.09 10.01
CA ALA A 28 0.69 11.87 9.15
C ALA A 28 0.64 13.37 9.48
N GLN A 29 -0.55 13.92 9.73
CA GLN A 29 -0.70 15.31 10.17
C GLN A 29 0.00 15.55 11.51
N ALA A 30 -0.24 14.70 12.51
CA ALA A 30 0.39 14.83 13.82
C ALA A 30 1.92 14.69 13.75
N TRP A 31 2.45 13.86 12.85
CA TRP A 31 3.89 13.76 12.56
C TRP A 31 4.44 15.06 11.97
N ARG A 32 3.79 15.61 10.94
CA ARG A 32 4.17 16.88 10.30
C ARG A 32 4.15 18.07 11.28
N GLU A 33 3.22 18.05 12.23
CA GLU A 33 3.09 19.08 13.28
C GLU A 33 4.07 18.88 14.45
N GLY A 34 4.88 17.82 14.43
CA GLY A 34 5.86 17.53 15.49
C GLY A 34 5.21 17.07 16.80
N LEU A 35 3.97 16.56 16.76
CA LEU A 35 3.21 16.11 17.92
C LEU A 35 3.54 14.67 18.34
N LEU A 36 4.33 13.96 17.53
CA LEU A 36 4.71 12.57 17.72
C LEU A 36 6.24 12.45 17.87
N SER A 37 6.69 11.71 18.88
CA SER A 37 8.10 11.40 19.10
C SER A 37 8.46 10.00 18.62
N LEU A 38 9.75 9.79 18.34
CA LEU A 38 10.34 8.47 18.07
C LEU A 38 10.79 7.74 19.35
N GLU A 39 10.61 8.36 20.53
CA GLU A 39 10.95 7.73 21.80
C GLU A 39 9.95 6.64 22.16
N SER A 40 10.36 5.37 22.04
CA SER A 40 9.64 4.23 22.59
C SER A 40 10.56 3.37 23.44
N LYS A 41 10.03 2.92 24.57
CA LYS A 41 10.74 2.03 25.51
C LYS A 41 10.49 0.55 25.23
N ASN A 42 9.53 0.25 24.37
CA ASN A 42 9.09 -1.11 24.09
C ASN A 42 9.66 -1.57 22.74
N ALA A 43 10.17 -2.80 22.71
CA ALA A 43 10.49 -3.46 21.45
C ALA A 43 9.21 -3.63 20.61
N PRO A 44 9.30 -3.51 19.27
CA PRO A 44 8.18 -3.79 18.38
C PRO A 44 7.72 -5.24 18.56
N LYS A 45 6.40 -5.46 18.61
CA LYS A 45 5.83 -6.81 18.65
C LYS A 45 5.80 -7.39 17.23
N SER A 46 5.68 -8.72 17.13
CA SER A 46 5.36 -9.32 15.83
C SER A 46 3.98 -8.84 15.40
N ILE A 47 3.86 -8.46 14.12
CA ILE A 47 2.59 -8.27 13.44
C ILE A 47 2.48 -9.41 12.45
N ASP A 48 1.62 -10.37 12.79
CA ASP A 48 1.40 -11.53 11.94
C ASP A 48 0.49 -11.18 10.77
N GLU A 49 -0.56 -10.39 11.00
CA GLU A 49 -1.48 -9.88 9.98
C GLU A 49 -1.86 -8.43 10.27
N PRO A 50 -2.02 -7.58 9.24
CA PRO A 50 -2.58 -6.26 9.41
C PRO A 50 -4.11 -6.38 9.47
N GLY A 51 -4.76 -5.28 9.85
CA GLY A 51 -6.22 -5.18 9.79
C GLY A 51 -6.72 -5.23 8.35
N TYR A 52 -7.58 -6.20 8.06
CA TYR A 52 -8.32 -6.33 6.80
C TYR A 52 -9.82 -6.10 7.00
N PRO A 53 -10.53 -5.52 6.02
CA PRO A 53 -11.98 -5.41 6.08
C PRO A 53 -12.64 -6.78 6.17
N ALA A 54 -13.67 -6.93 7.01
CA ALA A 54 -14.32 -8.23 7.26
C ALA A 54 -14.89 -8.90 6.00
N ARG A 55 -15.24 -8.10 4.98
CA ARG A 55 -15.77 -8.60 3.69
C ARG A 55 -14.69 -9.12 2.73
N LEU A 56 -13.41 -8.82 2.98
CA LEU A 56 -12.32 -9.19 2.08
C LEU A 56 -11.99 -10.68 2.23
N VAL A 57 -12.14 -11.42 1.14
CA VAL A 57 -11.76 -12.84 1.09
C VAL A 57 -10.35 -12.97 0.52
N LEU A 58 -9.44 -13.53 1.31
CA LEU A 58 -8.08 -13.84 0.85
C LEU A 58 -8.01 -15.28 0.33
N MET A 59 -7.41 -15.45 -0.85
CA MET A 59 -7.23 -16.74 -1.51
C MET A 59 -5.82 -16.85 -2.11
N SER A 60 -5.43 -18.07 -2.49
CA SER A 60 -4.17 -18.27 -3.18
C SER A 60 -4.16 -17.57 -4.55
N PRO A 61 -2.99 -17.14 -5.06
CA PRO A 61 -2.89 -16.46 -6.35
C PRO A 61 -3.46 -17.25 -7.55
N ALA A 62 -3.54 -18.58 -7.46
CA ALA A 62 -4.12 -19.42 -8.51
C ALA A 62 -5.66 -19.32 -8.58
N ASN A 63 -6.30 -18.86 -7.51
CA ASN A 63 -7.75 -18.88 -7.32
C ASN A 63 -8.41 -17.49 -7.45
N VAL A 64 -7.64 -16.43 -7.70
CA VAL A 64 -8.19 -15.08 -7.92
C VAL A 64 -8.74 -14.90 -9.35
N PRO A 65 -9.78 -14.06 -9.56
CA PRO A 65 -10.35 -13.78 -10.86
C PRO A 65 -9.30 -13.34 -11.91
N LYS A 66 -9.50 -13.78 -13.15
CA LYS A 66 -8.61 -13.42 -14.26
C LYS A 66 -8.90 -11.99 -14.74
N ARG A 67 -7.85 -11.17 -14.84
CA ARG A 67 -7.88 -9.75 -15.23
C ARG A 67 -7.97 -9.58 -16.75
N ARG A 68 -9.06 -10.05 -17.36
CA ARG A 68 -9.27 -9.96 -18.82
C ARG A 68 -9.82 -8.58 -19.21
N LEU A 69 -8.93 -7.64 -19.51
CA LEU A 69 -9.26 -6.25 -19.87
C LEU A 69 -10.27 -6.07 -21.04
N SER A 70 -10.53 -7.12 -21.82
CA SER A 70 -11.51 -7.09 -22.91
C SER A 70 -12.96 -7.26 -22.45
N THR A 71 -13.22 -7.48 -21.16
CA THR A 71 -14.58 -7.63 -20.61
C THR A 71 -14.82 -6.70 -19.42
N PRO A 72 -16.06 -6.26 -19.16
CA PRO A 72 -16.39 -5.44 -17.99
C PRO A 72 -15.93 -6.08 -16.67
N ASP A 73 -16.24 -7.37 -16.46
CA ASP A 73 -15.82 -8.10 -15.26
C ASP A 73 -14.30 -8.15 -15.09
N GLY A 74 -13.56 -8.22 -16.21
CA GLY A 74 -12.11 -8.28 -16.16
C GLY A 74 -11.46 -6.92 -15.89
N LEU A 75 -12.14 -5.82 -16.25
CA LEU A 75 -11.76 -4.47 -15.84
C LEU A 75 -12.00 -4.27 -14.34
N VAL A 76 -13.18 -4.66 -13.83
CA VAL A 76 -13.48 -4.63 -12.38
C VAL A 76 -12.45 -5.45 -11.60
N ALA A 77 -12.15 -6.67 -12.06
CA ALA A 77 -11.14 -7.52 -11.44
C ALA A 77 -9.72 -6.92 -11.48
N LEU A 78 -9.37 -6.15 -12.52
CA LEU A 78 -8.12 -5.41 -12.54
C LEU A 78 -8.11 -4.31 -11.48
N ILE A 79 -9.12 -3.43 -11.49
CA ILE A 79 -9.17 -2.25 -10.60
C ILE A 79 -9.23 -2.70 -9.14
N HIS A 80 -10.01 -3.75 -8.83
CA HIS A 80 -10.06 -4.33 -7.50
C HIS A 80 -8.70 -4.88 -7.06
N ALA A 81 -8.00 -5.60 -7.95
CA ALA A 81 -6.68 -6.12 -7.63
C ALA A 81 -5.65 -5.01 -7.40
N LEU A 82 -5.72 -3.90 -8.15
CA LEU A 82 -4.89 -2.72 -7.92
C LEU A 82 -5.25 -2.05 -6.59
N ALA A 83 -6.55 -1.89 -6.28
CA ALA A 83 -6.97 -1.35 -4.99
C ALA A 83 -6.46 -2.22 -3.83
N HIS A 84 -6.44 -3.54 -3.99
CA HIS A 84 -5.86 -4.43 -2.99
C HIS A 84 -4.34 -4.24 -2.83
N ILE A 85 -3.62 -3.94 -3.91
CA ILE A 85 -2.19 -3.64 -3.86
C ILE A 85 -1.97 -2.35 -3.07
N GLU A 86 -2.68 -1.27 -3.39
CA GLU A 86 -2.51 0.01 -2.67
C GLU A 86 -2.94 -0.08 -1.20
N PHE A 87 -4.01 -0.83 -0.90
CA PHE A 87 -4.41 -1.07 0.49
C PHE A 87 -3.31 -1.81 1.28
N ASN A 88 -2.64 -2.78 0.65
CA ASN A 88 -1.48 -3.42 1.24
C ASN A 88 -0.30 -2.47 1.36
N ALA A 89 -0.06 -1.60 0.38
CA ALA A 89 1.02 -0.62 0.42
C ALA A 89 0.88 0.34 1.62
N ILE A 90 -0.34 0.77 1.97
CA ILE A 90 -0.63 1.49 3.22
C ILE A 90 -0.14 0.68 4.44
N ASN A 91 -0.48 -0.61 4.50
CA ASN A 91 -0.03 -1.48 5.59
C ASN A 91 1.49 -1.67 5.60
N LEU A 92 2.12 -1.84 4.44
CA LEU A 92 3.57 -2.03 4.33
C LEU A 92 4.33 -0.79 4.80
N ALA A 93 3.85 0.40 4.43
CA ALA A 93 4.42 1.67 4.86
C ALA A 93 4.32 1.85 6.38
N TRP A 94 3.13 1.60 6.96
CA TRP A 94 2.99 1.65 8.42
C TRP A 94 3.77 0.54 9.14
N ASP A 95 3.92 -0.64 8.55
CA ASP A 95 4.76 -1.72 9.11
C ASP A 95 6.24 -1.31 9.11
N ALA A 96 6.73 -0.63 8.08
CA ALA A 96 8.09 -0.10 8.08
C ALA A 96 8.32 0.91 9.21
N VAL A 97 7.38 1.84 9.42
CA VAL A 97 7.41 2.81 10.53
C VAL A 97 7.33 2.13 11.89
N TYR A 98 6.43 1.15 12.03
CA TYR A 98 6.22 0.45 13.29
C TYR A 98 7.35 -0.54 13.62
N ARG A 99 7.98 -1.17 12.64
CA ARG A 99 8.85 -2.31 12.92
C ARG A 99 10.31 -1.91 13.06
N PHE A 100 10.80 -1.07 12.16
CA PHE A 100 12.22 -0.78 12.09
C PHE A 100 12.54 0.40 13.00
N ARG A 101 13.22 0.11 14.11
CA ARG A 101 13.63 1.08 15.13
C ARG A 101 15.02 1.63 14.85
N ASP A 102 15.35 2.74 15.52
CA ASP A 102 16.67 3.34 15.53
C ASP A 102 17.21 3.79 14.16
N LEU A 103 16.31 4.07 13.22
CA LEU A 103 16.63 4.66 11.92
C LEU A 103 16.52 6.20 11.98
N PRO A 104 17.13 6.92 11.02
CA PRO A 104 17.03 8.38 10.99
C PRO A 104 15.58 8.87 10.89
N GLN A 105 15.29 10.05 11.43
CA GLN A 105 13.95 10.67 11.36
C GLN A 105 13.39 10.75 9.93
N GLN A 106 14.27 10.91 8.94
CA GLN A 106 13.88 10.95 7.53
C GLN A 106 13.24 9.64 7.06
N PHE A 107 13.72 8.48 7.54
CA PHE A 107 13.15 7.17 7.19
C PHE A 107 11.67 7.14 7.54
N TYR A 108 11.34 7.52 8.77
CA TYR A 108 9.96 7.56 9.22
C TYR A 108 9.13 8.59 8.46
N SER A 109 9.71 9.73 8.11
CA SER A 109 9.01 10.76 7.34
C SER A 109 8.67 10.29 5.92
N ASP A 110 9.59 9.59 5.26
CA ASP A 110 9.39 9.04 3.93
C ASP A 110 8.29 7.97 3.93
N TRP A 111 8.31 7.03 4.89
CA TRP A 111 7.28 6.00 4.98
C TRP A 111 5.91 6.53 5.42
N VAL A 112 5.88 7.58 6.24
CA VAL A 112 4.63 8.30 6.56
C VAL A 112 4.07 8.97 5.29
N GLN A 113 4.94 9.55 4.45
CA GLN A 113 4.52 10.13 3.17
C GLN A 113 3.94 9.06 2.24
N ILE A 114 4.67 7.95 2.03
CA ILE A 114 4.19 6.84 1.19
C ILE A 114 2.84 6.33 1.71
N ALA A 115 2.67 6.15 3.02
CA ALA A 115 1.38 5.70 3.57
C ALA A 115 0.19 6.61 3.19
N VAL A 116 0.41 7.93 3.11
CA VAL A 116 -0.61 8.91 2.67
C VAL A 116 -0.83 8.85 1.17
N GLU A 117 0.23 8.74 0.37
CA GLU A 117 0.15 8.62 -1.09
C GLU A 117 -0.60 7.34 -1.49
N GLU A 118 -0.31 6.21 -0.85
CA GLU A 118 -1.03 4.95 -1.09
C GLU A 118 -2.48 4.97 -0.61
N ALA A 119 -2.76 5.68 0.48
CA ALA A 119 -4.14 5.91 0.91
C ALA A 119 -4.94 6.69 -0.14
N TYR A 120 -4.30 7.68 -0.77
CA TYR A 120 -4.90 8.43 -1.87
C TYR A 120 -5.08 7.57 -3.13
N HIS A 121 -4.07 6.80 -3.54
CA HIS A 121 -4.17 5.86 -4.67
C HIS A 121 -5.31 4.86 -4.48
N PHE A 122 -5.40 4.27 -3.30
CA PHE A 122 -6.47 3.36 -2.91
C PHE A 122 -7.85 4.04 -3.05
N GLN A 123 -8.00 5.27 -2.57
CA GLN A 123 -9.27 6.02 -2.67
C GLN A 123 -9.66 6.29 -4.13
N LEU A 124 -8.72 6.64 -5.01
CA LEU A 124 -8.99 6.83 -6.44
C LEU A 124 -9.52 5.53 -7.09
N LEU A 125 -8.93 4.39 -6.73
CA LEU A 125 -9.35 3.09 -7.26
C LEU A 125 -10.70 2.64 -6.68
N CYS A 126 -10.97 2.89 -5.41
CA CYS A 126 -12.29 2.68 -4.81
C CYS A 126 -13.35 3.52 -5.52
N GLN A 127 -13.11 4.82 -5.72
CA GLN A 127 -14.04 5.67 -6.47
C GLN A 127 -14.30 5.11 -7.88
N ARG A 128 -13.26 4.59 -8.54
CA ARG A 128 -13.42 3.97 -9.86
C ARG A 128 -14.23 2.68 -9.82
N LEU A 129 -14.10 1.86 -8.78
CA LEU A 129 -14.95 0.68 -8.56
C LEU A 129 -16.41 1.08 -8.35
N ASP A 130 -16.65 2.10 -7.52
CA ASP A 130 -18.00 2.59 -7.21
C ASP A 130 -18.71 3.05 -8.49
N GLU A 131 -17.99 3.75 -9.38
CA GLU A 131 -18.51 4.15 -10.72
C GLU A 131 -18.90 2.97 -11.61
N LEU A 132 -18.30 1.79 -11.39
CA LEU A 132 -18.59 0.55 -12.08
C LEU A 132 -19.65 -0.30 -11.34
N GLY A 133 -20.18 0.19 -10.21
CA GLY A 133 -21.18 -0.51 -9.40
C GLY A 133 -20.60 -1.62 -8.52
N HIS A 134 -19.32 -1.52 -8.17
CA HIS A 134 -18.61 -2.49 -7.34
C HIS A 134 -17.88 -1.81 -6.19
N ASP A 135 -17.59 -2.57 -5.15
CA ASP A 135 -16.91 -2.13 -3.94
C ASP A 135 -15.60 -2.89 -3.73
N TYR A 136 -14.62 -2.25 -3.07
CA TYR A 136 -13.43 -2.97 -2.63
C TYR A 136 -13.79 -4.03 -1.58
N GLY A 137 -13.58 -5.29 -1.92
CA GLY A 137 -13.95 -6.46 -1.12
C GLY A 137 -14.98 -7.37 -1.80
N ASP A 138 -15.60 -6.93 -2.90
CA ASP A 138 -16.56 -7.74 -3.67
C ASP A 138 -15.91 -8.93 -4.38
N LEU A 139 -14.61 -8.83 -4.68
CA LEU A 139 -13.81 -9.88 -5.28
C LEU A 139 -12.76 -10.41 -4.29
N PRO A 140 -12.37 -11.69 -4.38
CA PRO A 140 -11.29 -12.21 -3.58
C PRO A 140 -9.94 -11.67 -4.05
N ALA A 141 -9.00 -11.55 -3.12
CA ALA A 141 -7.65 -11.07 -3.38
C ALA A 141 -6.59 -12.04 -2.85
N HIS A 142 -5.32 -11.79 -3.13
CA HIS A 142 -4.21 -12.61 -2.66
C HIS A 142 -3.29 -11.82 -1.72
N ASP A 143 -2.75 -12.48 -0.70
CA ASP A 143 -1.95 -11.83 0.35
C ASP A 143 -0.43 -11.77 0.06
N GLY A 144 -0.01 -12.00 -1.19
CA GLY A 144 1.39 -12.22 -1.54
C GLY A 144 2.36 -11.08 -1.15
N LEU A 145 1.88 -9.83 -1.10
CA LEU A 145 2.68 -8.68 -0.63
C LEU A 145 2.97 -8.79 0.88
N TRP A 146 1.94 -9.03 1.68
CA TRP A 146 2.09 -9.17 3.13
C TRP A 146 2.84 -10.45 3.52
N GLU A 147 2.65 -11.55 2.78
CA GLU A 147 3.47 -12.76 2.93
C GLU A 147 4.96 -12.46 2.74
N MET A 148 5.33 -11.65 1.75
CA MET A 148 6.73 -11.22 1.58
C MET A 148 7.18 -10.32 2.73
N ALA A 149 6.32 -9.41 3.20
CA ALA A 149 6.62 -8.54 4.32
C ALA A 149 6.93 -9.34 5.60
N ARG A 150 6.12 -10.36 5.91
CA ARG A 150 6.37 -11.29 7.02
C ARG A 150 7.72 -12.00 6.88
N ARG A 151 8.01 -12.53 5.69
CA ARG A 151 9.26 -13.25 5.41
C ARG A 151 10.50 -12.38 5.49
N THR A 152 10.35 -11.06 5.43
CA THR A 152 11.46 -10.09 5.46
C THR A 152 11.43 -9.21 6.71
N ALA A 153 10.51 -9.48 7.65
CA ALA A 153 10.29 -8.66 8.83
C ALA A 153 11.50 -8.57 9.77
N PHE A 154 12.44 -9.51 9.67
CA PHE A 154 13.59 -9.59 10.57
C PHE A 154 14.72 -8.61 10.22
N ASP A 155 14.73 -8.03 9.01
CA ASP A 155 15.83 -7.19 8.55
C ASP A 155 15.33 -6.09 7.59
N PRO A 156 15.51 -4.80 7.94
CA PRO A 156 15.11 -3.70 7.07
C PRO A 156 15.82 -3.73 5.71
N LEU A 157 17.09 -4.16 5.63
CA LEU A 157 17.82 -4.24 4.36
C LEU A 157 17.15 -5.24 3.42
N VAL A 158 16.81 -6.43 3.96
CA VAL A 158 16.11 -7.47 3.21
C VAL A 158 14.71 -6.99 2.80
N ARG A 159 14.00 -6.26 3.68
CA ARG A 159 12.69 -5.65 3.34
C ARG A 159 12.82 -4.68 2.17
N MET A 160 13.76 -3.74 2.23
CA MET A 160 14.00 -2.75 1.17
C MET A 160 14.37 -3.41 -0.16
N ALA A 161 15.12 -4.52 -0.11
CA ALA A 161 15.53 -5.26 -1.29
C ALA A 161 14.36 -5.98 -1.98
N LEU A 162 13.51 -6.65 -1.22
CA LEU A 162 12.52 -7.58 -1.79
C LEU A 162 11.16 -6.96 -2.02
N VAL A 163 10.74 -5.99 -1.19
CA VAL A 163 9.40 -5.39 -1.32
C VAL A 163 9.49 -4.17 -2.28
N PRO A 164 10.12 -3.04 -1.93
CA PRO A 164 10.19 -1.89 -2.83
C PRO A 164 10.94 -2.15 -4.15
N ARG A 165 12.14 -2.74 -4.09
CA ARG A 165 12.99 -2.85 -5.27
C ARG A 165 12.63 -3.98 -6.22
N VAL A 166 11.94 -5.02 -5.76
CA VAL A 166 11.58 -6.18 -6.60
C VAL A 166 10.09 -6.23 -6.86
N LEU A 167 9.25 -6.14 -5.83
CA LEU A 167 7.80 -6.29 -6.00
C LEU A 167 7.15 -4.99 -6.50
N GLU A 168 7.45 -3.85 -5.88
CA GLU A 168 6.86 -2.56 -6.28
C GLU A 168 7.45 -2.07 -7.61
N ALA A 169 8.76 -2.19 -7.82
CA ALA A 169 9.40 -1.85 -9.10
C ALA A 169 8.81 -2.64 -10.30
N ARG A 170 8.32 -3.85 -10.07
CA ARG A 170 7.63 -4.63 -11.12
C ARG A 170 6.30 -4.00 -11.52
N GLY A 171 5.64 -3.26 -10.62
CA GLY A 171 4.47 -2.44 -10.95
C GLY A 171 4.81 -1.41 -12.03
N LEU A 172 5.93 -0.70 -11.91
CA LEU A 172 6.40 0.28 -12.89
C LEU A 172 6.61 -0.33 -14.29
N ASP A 173 7.07 -1.58 -14.37
CA ASP A 173 7.27 -2.26 -15.66
C ASP A 173 5.95 -2.63 -16.34
N VAL A 174 4.91 -2.96 -15.56
CA VAL A 174 3.67 -3.53 -16.08
C VAL A 174 2.61 -2.45 -16.34
N THR A 175 2.51 -1.43 -15.49
CA THR A 175 1.48 -0.39 -15.55
C THR A 175 1.41 0.35 -16.90
N PRO A 176 2.52 0.74 -17.56
CA PRO A 176 2.46 1.38 -18.88
C PRO A 176 1.76 0.53 -19.94
N SER A 177 1.96 -0.80 -19.89
CA SER A 177 1.29 -1.72 -20.82
C SER A 177 -0.20 -1.84 -20.56
N ILE A 178 -0.63 -1.77 -19.29
CA ILE A 178 -2.04 -1.76 -18.88
C ILE A 178 -2.70 -0.47 -19.35
N ILE A 179 -2.07 0.68 -19.11
CA ILE A 179 -2.55 2.01 -19.57
C ILE A 179 -2.80 1.98 -21.08
N LYS A 180 -1.83 1.50 -21.88
CA LYS A 180 -1.98 1.41 -23.33
C LYS A 180 -3.19 0.57 -23.76
N ARG A 181 -3.46 -0.54 -23.07
CA ARG A 181 -4.62 -1.40 -23.37
C ARG A 181 -5.94 -0.76 -22.98
N LEU A 182 -5.97 -0.01 -21.87
CA LEU A 182 -7.16 0.75 -21.45
C LEU A 182 -7.47 1.91 -22.40
N GLN A 183 -6.44 2.61 -22.88
CA GLN A 183 -6.58 3.64 -23.92
C GLN A 183 -7.19 3.06 -25.20
N GLN A 184 -6.72 1.88 -25.63
CA GLN A 184 -7.28 1.17 -26.79
C GLN A 184 -8.73 0.72 -26.58
N ALA A 185 -9.10 0.43 -25.33
CA ALA A 185 -10.48 0.09 -24.95
C ALA A 185 -11.37 1.34 -24.72
N GLY A 186 -10.81 2.55 -24.78
CA GLY A 186 -11.53 3.80 -24.57
C GLY A 186 -11.82 4.15 -23.11
N ASP A 187 -11.23 3.45 -22.13
CA ASP A 187 -11.41 3.75 -20.71
C ASP A 187 -10.44 4.84 -20.23
N ASN A 188 -10.71 6.07 -20.64
CA ASN A 188 -9.89 7.22 -20.27
C ASN A 188 -9.94 7.55 -18.76
N ARG A 189 -10.99 7.12 -18.04
CA ARG A 189 -11.11 7.36 -16.60
C ARG A 189 -10.11 6.52 -15.82
N THR A 190 -10.05 5.22 -16.10
CA THR A 190 -9.08 4.34 -15.45
C THR A 190 -7.65 4.72 -15.85
N VAL A 191 -7.42 5.13 -17.11
CA VAL A 191 -6.12 5.66 -17.55
C VAL A 191 -5.66 6.83 -16.69
N ALA A 192 -6.51 7.83 -16.47
CA ALA A 192 -6.16 9.00 -15.67
C ALA A 192 -5.79 8.63 -14.22
N VAL A 193 -6.49 7.67 -13.62
CA VAL A 193 -6.15 7.15 -12.28
C VAL A 193 -4.78 6.48 -12.29
N LEU A 194 -4.51 5.59 -13.25
CA LEU A 194 -3.23 4.88 -13.31
C LEU A 194 -2.04 5.79 -13.67
N GLU A 195 -2.26 6.89 -14.39
CA GLU A 195 -1.22 7.88 -14.68
C GLU A 195 -0.81 8.66 -13.43
N ILE A 196 -1.75 8.93 -12.52
CA ILE A 196 -1.44 9.53 -11.21
C ILE A 196 -0.58 8.56 -10.40
N ILE A 197 -1.06 7.33 -10.22
CA ILE A 197 -0.36 6.29 -9.45
C ILE A 197 1.05 6.06 -10.02
N LEU A 198 1.17 5.84 -11.34
CA LEU A 198 2.45 5.59 -11.99
C LEU A 198 3.47 6.72 -11.77
N ARG A 199 3.02 7.98 -11.73
CA ARG A 199 3.91 9.13 -11.48
C ARG A 199 4.48 9.07 -10.07
N ASP A 200 3.65 8.77 -9.08
CA ASP A 200 4.00 8.81 -7.66
C ASP A 200 4.85 7.57 -7.27
N GLU A 201 4.57 6.40 -7.88
CA GLU A 201 5.33 5.16 -7.71
C GLU A 201 6.82 5.27 -8.06
N VAL A 202 7.21 6.17 -8.97
CA VAL A 202 8.63 6.44 -9.26
C VAL A 202 9.34 7.00 -8.03
N GLY A 203 8.65 7.85 -7.26
CA GLY A 203 9.11 8.39 -5.99
C GLY A 203 9.23 7.30 -4.92
N HIS A 204 8.23 6.44 -4.80
CA HIS A 204 8.21 5.32 -3.84
C HIS A 204 9.42 4.38 -4.05
N VAL A 205 9.65 3.96 -5.31
CA VAL A 205 10.80 3.10 -5.65
C VAL A 205 12.15 3.81 -5.42
N ALA A 206 12.21 5.12 -5.64
CA ALA A 206 13.41 5.90 -5.34
C ALA A 206 13.71 5.96 -3.83
N ILE A 207 12.68 6.15 -2.99
CA ILE A 207 12.78 6.09 -1.52
C ILE A 207 13.26 4.70 -1.07
N GLY A 208 12.64 3.63 -1.56
CA GLY A 208 13.06 2.26 -1.25
C GLY A 208 14.51 1.98 -1.66
N SER A 209 14.93 2.51 -2.81
CA SER A 209 16.32 2.41 -3.28
C SER A 209 17.29 3.23 -2.43
N HIS A 210 16.89 4.41 -1.97
CA HIS A 210 17.70 5.23 -1.07
C HIS A 210 17.99 4.48 0.23
N TRP A 211 16.94 3.97 0.90
CA TRP A 211 17.10 3.26 2.17
C TRP A 211 17.80 1.92 2.03
N PHE A 212 17.63 1.21 0.90
CA PHE A 212 18.43 0.02 0.61
C PHE A 212 19.94 0.33 0.57
N ASN A 213 20.35 1.48 0.02
CA ASN A 213 21.77 1.85 -0.07
C ASN A 213 22.32 2.44 1.23
N PHE A 214 21.44 2.95 2.11
CA PHE A 214 21.81 3.48 3.42
C PHE A 214 22.10 2.36 4.43
N LEU A 215 21.32 1.28 4.39
CA LEU A 215 21.41 0.11 5.27
C LEU A 215 22.58 -0.80 4.91
#